data_AF-A0A8X6S4U9-F1
#
_entry.id   AF-A0A8X6S4U9-F1
#
_cell.length_a   1.000
_cell.length_b   1.000
_cell.length_c   1.000
_cell.angle_alpha   90.00
_cell.angle_beta   90.00
_cell.angle_gamma   90.00
#
_symmetry.space_group_name_H-M   'P 1'
#
loop_
_entity.id
_entity.type
_entity.pdbx_description
1 polymer ?
#
loop_
_entity_poly.entity_id
_entity_poly.type
_entity_poly.pdbx_seq_one_letter_code
_entity_poly.pdbx_strand_id
1 'polypeptide(L)'
;MSKEALKALNRKRGVVKAQLTRIKNFMNNSDEKDKTHLESQLDTLKSLRIKLSDIREEYYEVVADDSDLEPLESEILDLEDDCEDKYIYIYIQVRIKNIFSNIDLKSNAVTSWENSFKNIKLPDIQLPRFNGSYHEWFNFKEQFVSLIDSNNNLNDS
;
A
#
# COMPACT_ATOMS: atom_id res chain seq x y z
N MET A 1 13.80 -10.65 45.73
CA MET A 1 14.04 -10.97 44.30
C MET A 1 12.75 -10.91 43.49
N SER A 2 11.70 -11.71 43.75
CA SER A 2 10.49 -11.64 42.90
C SER A 2 9.72 -10.31 43.01
N LYS A 3 9.63 -9.68 44.19
CA LYS A 3 8.92 -8.39 44.35
C LYS A 3 9.58 -7.21 43.62
N GLU A 4 10.91 -7.09 43.65
CA GLU A 4 11.62 -6.05 42.90
C GLU A 4 11.49 -6.25 41.38
N ALA A 5 11.62 -7.49 40.92
CA ALA A 5 11.47 -7.84 39.50
C ALA A 5 10.06 -7.55 39.00
N LEU A 6 9.04 -7.95 39.76
CA LEU A 6 7.63 -7.67 39.43
C LEU A 6 7.34 -6.16 39.34
N LYS A 7 7.91 -5.37 40.26
CA LYS A 7 7.79 -3.91 40.22
C LYS A 7 8.47 -3.29 38.98
N ALA A 8 9.60 -3.85 38.55
CA ALA A 8 10.26 -3.42 37.32
C ALA A 8 9.43 -3.77 36.06
N LEU A 9 8.85 -4.98 36.01
CA LEU A 9 7.96 -5.42 34.94
C LEU A 9 6.72 -4.53 34.84
N ASN A 10 6.06 -4.23 35.96
CA ASN A 10 4.92 -3.32 35.99
C ASN A 10 5.27 -1.92 35.44
N ARG A 11 6.49 -1.43 35.70
CA ARG A 11 6.97 -0.18 35.11
C ARG A 11 7.20 -0.28 33.60
N LYS A 12 7.85 -1.35 33.12
CA LYS A 12 8.04 -1.61 31.68
C LYS A 12 6.69 -1.64 30.96
N ARG A 13 5.72 -2.39 31.49
CA ARG A 13 4.34 -2.46 30.97
C ARG A 13 3.65 -1.10 30.98
N GLY A 14 3.80 -0.33 32.06
CA GLY A 14 3.29 1.04 32.15
C GLY A 14 3.84 1.96 31.06
N VAL A 15 5.11 1.81 30.68
CA VAL A 15 5.71 2.54 29.56
C VAL A 15 5.06 2.15 28.23
N VAL A 16 4.83 0.86 27.98
CA VAL A 16 4.13 0.39 26.77
C VAL A 16 2.72 1.02 26.69
N LYS A 17 1.94 0.94 27.77
CA LYS A 17 0.59 1.51 27.85
C LYS A 17 0.59 3.02 27.57
N ALA A 18 1.58 3.75 28.09
CA ALA A 18 1.74 5.17 27.81
C ALA A 18 2.07 5.44 26.33
N GLN A 19 2.89 4.60 25.69
CA GLN A 19 3.18 4.73 24.26
C GLN A 19 1.95 4.44 23.40
N LEU A 20 1.20 3.37 23.67
CA LEU A 20 -0.07 3.07 22.99
C LEU A 20 -1.07 4.23 23.14
N THR A 21 -1.13 4.85 24.31
CA THR A 21 -1.95 6.06 24.55
C THR A 21 -1.51 7.23 23.67
N ARG A 22 -0.20 7.47 23.53
CA ARG A 22 0.33 8.52 22.63
C ARG A 22 -0.02 8.24 21.17
N ILE A 23 0.05 6.99 20.74
CA ILE A 23 -0.32 6.57 19.39
C ILE A 23 -1.82 6.77 19.17
N LYS A 24 -2.66 6.45 20.16
CA LYS A 24 -4.11 6.75 20.11
C LYS A 24 -4.37 8.25 19.94
N ASN A 25 -3.66 9.10 20.69
CA ASN A 25 -3.79 10.55 20.55
C ASN A 25 -3.32 11.04 19.17
N PHE A 26 -2.22 10.47 18.66
CA PHE A 26 -1.78 10.72 17.30
C PHE A 26 -2.88 10.33 16.28
N MET A 27 -3.48 9.15 16.40
CA MET A 27 -4.56 8.69 15.54
C MET A 27 -5.78 9.62 15.58
N ASN A 28 -6.17 10.07 16.77
CA ASN A 28 -7.33 10.94 16.98
C ASN A 28 -7.11 12.39 16.52
N ASN A 29 -5.86 12.81 16.30
CA ASN A 29 -5.60 14.12 15.73
C ASN A 29 -6.19 14.18 14.30
N SER A 30 -6.99 15.21 14.03
CA SER A 30 -7.63 15.49 12.75
C SER A 30 -6.66 15.95 11.66
N ASP A 31 -5.45 16.33 12.02
CA ASP A 31 -4.42 16.75 11.07
C ASP A 31 -4.16 15.65 10.03
N GLU A 32 -3.97 16.07 8.78
CA GLU A 32 -3.55 15.14 7.74
C GLU A 32 -2.17 14.57 8.10
N LYS A 33 -2.10 13.24 8.16
CA LYS A 33 -0.88 12.53 8.52
C LYS A 33 -0.07 12.23 7.27
N ASP A 34 1.18 12.65 7.25
CA ASP A 34 2.12 12.22 6.22
C ASP A 34 2.38 10.70 6.32
N LYS A 35 2.64 10.07 5.17
CA LYS A 35 2.96 8.65 5.06
C LYS A 35 4.15 8.28 5.93
N THR A 36 5.21 9.09 5.92
CA THR A 36 6.42 8.87 6.72
C THR A 36 6.10 8.80 8.21
N HIS A 37 5.20 9.67 8.68
CA HIS A 37 4.75 9.69 10.07
C HIS A 37 3.96 8.43 10.43
N LEU A 38 3.06 7.99 9.56
CA LEU A 38 2.30 6.74 9.74
C LEU A 38 3.24 5.52 9.77
N GLU A 39 4.22 5.45 8.87
CA GLU A 39 5.21 4.37 8.83
C GLU A 39 6.07 4.34 10.10
N SER A 40 6.49 5.50 10.60
CA SER A 40 7.20 5.60 11.89
C SER A 40 6.36 5.09 13.07
N GLN A 41 5.04 5.33 13.07
CA GLN A 41 4.15 4.76 14.09
C GLN A 41 4.01 3.24 13.95
N LEU A 42 3.99 2.69 12.73
CA LEU A 42 3.98 1.23 12.53
C LEU A 42 5.24 0.58 13.10
N ASP A 43 6.41 1.16 12.86
CA ASP A 43 7.65 0.62 13.41
C ASP A 43 7.69 0.72 14.95
N THR A 44 7.13 1.79 15.49
CA THR A 44 6.92 1.92 16.94
C THR A 44 6.02 0.79 17.47
N LEU A 45 4.88 0.52 16.83
CA LEU A 45 3.96 -0.55 17.21
C LEU A 45 4.60 -1.94 17.12
N LYS A 46 5.37 -2.22 16.07
CA LYS A 46 6.15 -3.48 15.97
C LYS A 46 7.12 -3.63 17.15
N SER A 47 7.82 -2.55 17.50
CA SER A 47 8.74 -2.56 18.65
C SER A 47 8.01 -2.77 19.98
N LEU A 48 6.79 -2.25 20.11
CA LEU A 48 5.96 -2.41 21.30
C LEU A 48 5.45 -3.83 21.45
N ARG A 49 5.05 -4.47 20.34
CA ARG A 49 4.63 -5.87 20.31
C ARG A 49 5.74 -6.80 20.77
N ILE A 50 6.98 -6.59 20.31
CA ILE A 50 8.14 -7.36 20.78
C ILE A 50 8.34 -7.15 22.29
N LYS A 51 8.33 -5.90 22.76
CA LYS A 51 8.47 -5.61 24.20
C LYS A 51 7.36 -6.24 25.04
N LEU A 52 6.12 -6.30 24.55
CA LEU A 52 5.02 -6.99 25.25
C LEU A 52 5.26 -8.48 25.35
N SER A 53 5.75 -9.12 24.28
CA SER A 53 6.14 -10.53 24.30
C SER A 53 7.24 -10.79 25.33
N ASP A 54 8.31 -9.97 25.33
CA ASP A 54 9.41 -10.10 26.28
C ASP A 54 8.92 -9.92 27.73
N ILE A 55 8.05 -8.93 27.97
CA ILE A 55 7.45 -8.69 29.29
C ILE A 55 6.62 -9.90 29.74
N ARG A 56 5.83 -10.49 28.84
CA ARG A 56 5.03 -11.68 29.13
C ARG A 56 5.93 -12.85 29.54
N GLU A 57 6.98 -13.12 28.77
CA GLU A 57 7.94 -14.18 29.07
C GLU A 57 8.61 -13.97 30.43
N GLU A 58 9.07 -12.75 30.72
CA GLU A 58 9.64 -12.40 32.03
C GLU A 58 8.62 -12.56 33.19
N TYR A 59 7.31 -12.36 32.95
CA TYR A 59 6.30 -12.61 33.99
C TYR A 59 6.16 -14.10 34.31
N TYR A 60 6.18 -14.99 33.31
CA TYR A 60 6.15 -16.44 33.55
C TYR A 60 7.36 -16.94 34.34
N GLU A 61 8.51 -16.27 34.24
CA GLU A 61 9.70 -16.62 35.03
C GLU A 61 9.64 -16.13 36.48
N VAL A 62 8.97 -15.00 36.72
CA VAL A 62 8.99 -14.30 38.02
C VAL A 62 7.81 -14.68 38.92
N VAL A 63 6.65 -15.00 38.33
CA VAL A 63 5.43 -15.36 39.04
C VAL A 63 5.36 -16.88 39.18
N ALA A 64 5.37 -17.36 40.42
CA ALA A 64 5.41 -18.80 40.73
C ALA A 64 4.02 -19.41 41.01
N ASP A 65 2.98 -18.59 41.21
CA ASP A 65 1.61 -19.01 41.52
C ASP A 65 0.70 -18.59 40.37
N ASP A 66 0.02 -19.56 39.76
CA ASP A 66 -0.89 -19.34 38.62
C ASP A 66 -2.03 -18.38 38.96
N SER A 67 -2.45 -18.30 40.23
CA SER A 67 -3.53 -17.40 40.67
C SER A 67 -3.16 -15.91 40.56
N ASP A 68 -1.88 -15.57 40.70
CA ASP A 68 -1.35 -14.21 40.50
C ASP A 68 -1.06 -13.92 39.02
N LEU A 69 -0.97 -14.96 38.19
CA LEU A 69 -0.61 -14.89 36.77
C LEU A 69 -1.80 -14.59 35.88
N GLU A 70 -2.98 -15.18 36.13
CA GLU A 70 -4.19 -14.97 35.31
C GLU A 70 -4.56 -13.47 35.13
N PRO A 71 -4.57 -12.62 36.17
CA PRO A 71 -4.90 -11.20 36.00
C PRO A 71 -3.84 -10.44 35.20
N LEU A 72 -2.56 -10.84 35.31
CA LEU A 72 -1.47 -10.23 34.56
C LEU A 72 -1.54 -10.62 33.09
N GLU A 73 -1.82 -11.88 32.80
CA GLU A 73 -1.98 -12.39 31.44
C GLU A 73 -3.15 -11.70 30.74
N SER A 74 -4.29 -11.55 31.41
CA SER A 74 -5.44 -10.82 30.86
C SER A 74 -5.08 -9.37 30.54
N GLU A 75 -4.38 -8.65 31.42
CA GLU A 75 -4.00 -7.26 31.15
C GLU A 75 -2.98 -7.14 30.01
N ILE A 76 -2.10 -8.13 29.82
CA ILE A 76 -1.17 -8.15 28.69
C ILE A 76 -1.91 -8.44 27.39
N LEU A 77 -2.86 -9.38 27.39
CA LEU A 77 -3.69 -9.67 26.23
C LEU A 77 -4.46 -8.41 25.77
N ASP A 78 -5.06 -7.68 26.70
CA ASP A 78 -5.72 -6.41 26.39
C ASP A 78 -4.78 -5.39 25.72
N LEU A 79 -3.51 -5.33 26.15
CA LEU A 79 -2.51 -4.44 25.56
C LEU A 79 -2.04 -4.91 24.19
N GLU A 80 -1.98 -6.23 23.94
CA GLU A 80 -1.66 -6.78 22.64
C GLU A 80 -2.77 -6.52 21.62
N ASP A 81 -4.02 -6.75 22.01
CA ASP A 81 -5.18 -6.44 21.18
C ASP A 81 -5.22 -4.94 20.85
N ASP A 82 -5.02 -4.07 21.86
CA ASP A 82 -4.96 -2.62 21.67
C ASP A 82 -3.81 -2.18 20.75
N CYS A 83 -2.70 -2.92 20.74
CA CYS A 83 -1.56 -2.71 19.85
C CYS A 83 -1.86 -3.17 18.42
N GLU A 84 -2.47 -4.35 18.25
CA GLU A 84 -2.82 -4.92 16.95
C GLU A 84 -3.89 -4.08 16.23
N ASP A 85 -4.93 -3.64 16.95
CA ASP A 85 -5.96 -2.76 16.41
C ASP A 85 -5.38 -1.47 15.84
N LYS A 86 -4.43 -0.85 16.55
CA LYS A 86 -3.74 0.36 16.08
C LYS A 86 -2.86 0.06 14.89
N TYR A 87 -2.17 -1.08 14.91
CA TYR A 87 -1.31 -1.50 13.82
C TYR A 87 -2.11 -1.66 12.53
N ILE A 88 -3.21 -2.42 12.59
CA ILE A 88 -4.10 -2.64 11.45
C ILE A 88 -4.66 -1.31 10.94
N TYR A 89 -5.14 -0.45 11.84
CA TYR A 89 -5.66 0.86 11.46
C TYR A 89 -4.63 1.69 10.68
N ILE A 90 -3.43 1.87 11.23
CA ILE A 90 -2.39 2.69 10.61
C ILE A 90 -1.88 2.03 9.32
N TYR A 91 -1.78 0.70 9.29
CA TYR A 91 -1.36 -0.05 8.11
C TYR A 91 -2.31 0.20 6.94
N ILE A 92 -3.63 0.15 7.18
CA ILE A 92 -4.64 0.46 6.17
C ILE A 92 -4.47 1.89 5.66
N GLN A 93 -4.24 2.88 6.53
CA GLN A 93 -4.02 4.27 6.11
C GLN A 93 -2.81 4.42 5.18
N VAL A 94 -1.70 3.74 5.47
CA VAL A 94 -0.51 3.71 4.61
C VAL A 94 -0.81 3.07 3.25
N ARG A 95 -1.55 1.95 3.25
CA ARG A 95 -1.94 1.25 2.02
C ARG A 95 -2.84 2.11 1.14
N ILE A 96 -3.81 2.80 1.73
CA ILE A 96 -4.70 3.73 1.02
C ILE A 96 -3.88 4.86 0.38
N LYS A 97 -2.98 5.52 1.12
CA LYS A 97 -2.12 6.58 0.56
C LYS A 97 -1.27 6.08 -0.61
N ASN A 98 -0.70 4.88 -0.52
CA ASN A 98 0.07 4.28 -1.63
C ASN A 98 -0.79 4.06 -2.89
N ILE A 99 -2.04 3.63 -2.73
CA ILE A 99 -2.94 3.45 -3.87
C ILE A 99 -3.21 4.79 -4.55
N PHE A 100 -3.52 5.84 -3.79
CA PHE A 100 -3.77 7.17 -4.35
C PHE A 100 -2.54 7.75 -5.06
N SER A 101 -1.35 7.68 -4.44
CA SER A 101 -0.12 8.14 -5.10
C SER A 101 0.16 7.41 -6.42
N ASN A 102 -0.13 6.11 -6.49
CA ASN A 102 0.03 5.34 -7.72
C ASN A 102 -1.00 5.70 -8.80
N ILE A 103 -2.22 6.06 -8.41
CA ILE A 103 -3.27 6.52 -9.35
C ILE A 103 -2.87 7.86 -9.97
N ASP A 104 -2.40 8.81 -9.15
CA ASP A 104 -1.98 10.14 -9.64
C ASP A 104 -0.82 10.04 -10.63
N LEU A 105 0.16 9.17 -10.35
CA LEU A 105 1.28 8.92 -11.27
C LEU A 105 0.81 8.35 -12.62
N LYS A 106 -0.16 7.43 -12.61
CA LYS A 106 -0.71 6.86 -13.85
C LYS A 106 -1.55 7.87 -14.64
N SER A 107 -2.33 8.70 -13.97
CA SER A 107 -3.13 9.77 -14.61
C SER A 107 -2.24 10.78 -15.35
N ASN A 108 -1.13 11.17 -14.74
CA ASN A 108 -0.14 12.07 -15.34
C ASN A 108 0.60 11.44 -16.53
N ALA A 109 0.84 10.13 -16.51
CA ALA A 109 1.44 9.42 -17.64
C ALA A 109 0.49 9.36 -18.86
N VAL A 110 -0.79 9.09 -18.63
CA VAL A 110 -1.81 9.03 -19.71
C VAL A 110 -1.98 10.39 -20.39
N THR A 111 -2.06 11.47 -19.61
CA THR A 111 -2.19 12.84 -20.18
C THR A 111 -0.94 13.28 -20.95
N SER A 112 0.26 12.85 -20.54
CA SER A 112 1.50 13.08 -21.30
C SER A 112 1.52 12.31 -22.63
N TRP A 113 1.03 11.07 -22.65
CA TRP A 113 0.88 10.28 -23.86
C TRP A 113 -0.15 10.89 -24.82
N GLU A 114 -1.35 11.22 -24.35
CA GLU A 114 -2.40 11.83 -25.18
C GLU A 114 -1.97 13.16 -25.82
N ASN A 115 -1.20 13.99 -25.09
CA ASN A 115 -0.68 15.24 -25.63
C ASN A 115 0.40 15.03 -26.70
N SER A 116 1.10 13.89 -26.69
CA SER A 116 2.09 13.53 -27.72
C SER A 116 1.43 13.11 -29.04
N PHE A 117 0.19 12.60 -29.01
CA PHE A 117 -0.57 12.18 -30.20
C PHE A 117 -1.46 13.28 -30.80
N LYS A 118 -1.80 14.34 -30.05
CA LYS A 118 -2.70 15.41 -30.53
C LYS A 118 -2.18 16.20 -31.75
N ASN A 119 -0.89 16.09 -32.07
CA ASN A 119 -0.28 16.78 -33.22
C ASN A 119 0.09 15.86 -34.40
N ILE A 120 -0.27 14.58 -34.36
CA ILE A 120 -0.06 13.67 -35.50
C ILE A 120 -1.33 13.67 -36.35
N LYS A 121 -1.37 14.49 -37.40
CA LYS A 121 -2.36 14.32 -38.47
C LYS A 121 -1.97 13.08 -39.27
N LEU A 122 -2.82 12.05 -39.24
CA LEU A 122 -2.69 10.91 -40.14
C LEU A 122 -2.83 11.41 -41.59
N PRO A 123 -1.96 10.97 -42.52
CA PRO A 123 -2.14 11.30 -43.93
C PRO A 123 -3.47 10.73 -44.43
N ASP A 124 -4.22 11.50 -45.22
CA ASP A 124 -5.45 11.02 -45.87
C ASP A 124 -5.08 9.90 -46.85
N ILE A 125 -5.41 8.67 -46.49
CA ILE A 125 -5.18 7.51 -47.35
C ILE A 125 -6.36 7.40 -48.32
N GLN A 126 -6.12 7.63 -49.61
CA GLN A 126 -7.12 7.39 -50.64
C GLN A 126 -7.21 5.89 -50.92
N LEU A 127 -8.30 5.26 -50.47
CA LEU A 127 -8.58 3.86 -50.78
C LEU A 127 -8.82 3.70 -52.30
N PRO A 128 -8.19 2.69 -52.94
CA PRO A 128 -8.48 2.39 -54.32
C PRO A 128 -9.96 2.02 -54.47
N ARG A 129 -10.62 2.50 -55.53
CA ARG A 129 -12.02 2.20 -55.81
C ARG A 129 -12.11 1.05 -56.82
N PHE A 130 -12.92 0.04 -56.52
CA PHE A 130 -13.21 -1.06 -57.43
C PHE A 130 -14.63 -0.95 -57.96
N ASN A 131 -14.80 -0.96 -59.28
CA ASN A 131 -16.11 -0.85 -59.93
C ASN A 131 -16.76 -2.22 -60.24
N GLY A 132 -16.13 -3.33 -59.86
CA GLY A 132 -16.62 -4.69 -60.11
C GLY A 132 -16.21 -5.28 -61.47
N SER A 133 -15.45 -4.57 -62.31
CA SER A 133 -14.95 -5.06 -63.58
C SER A 133 -13.82 -6.08 -63.38
N TYR A 134 -13.96 -7.28 -63.93
CA TYR A 134 -12.92 -8.32 -63.85
C TYR A 134 -11.56 -7.86 -64.38
N HIS A 135 -11.54 -7.03 -65.43
CA HIS A 135 -10.30 -6.51 -66.03
C HIS A 135 -9.53 -5.58 -65.07
N GLU A 136 -10.21 -4.93 -64.12
CA GLU A 136 -9.62 -3.99 -63.17
C GLU A 136 -9.23 -4.66 -61.84
N TRP A 137 -9.63 -5.91 -61.62
CA TRP A 137 -9.41 -6.63 -60.37
C TRP A 137 -7.94 -6.72 -59.98
N PHE A 138 -7.07 -7.06 -60.94
CA PHE A 138 -5.64 -7.21 -60.67
C PHE A 138 -5.03 -5.86 -60.25
N ASN A 139 -5.38 -4.78 -60.94
CA ASN A 139 -4.88 -3.44 -60.65
C ASN A 139 -5.36 -2.94 -59.28
N PHE A 140 -6.65 -3.12 -58.97
CA PHE A 140 -7.21 -2.82 -57.65
C PHE A 140 -6.49 -3.57 -56.53
N LYS A 141 -6.26 -4.88 -56.72
CA LYS A 141 -5.57 -5.73 -55.74
C LYS A 141 -4.14 -5.25 -55.48
N GLU A 142 -3.37 -4.96 -56.53
CA GLU A 142 -1.99 -4.46 -56.39
C GLU A 142 -1.94 -3.10 -55.66
N GLN A 143 -2.85 -2.17 -56.00
CA GLN A 143 -2.95 -0.89 -55.30
C GLN A 143 -3.32 -1.06 -53.83
N PHE A 144 -4.25 -1.96 -53.51
CA PHE A 144 -4.67 -2.22 -52.14
C PHE A 144 -3.58 -2.86 -51.30
N VAL A 145 -2.85 -3.84 -51.84
CA VAL A 145 -1.72 -4.50 -51.16
C VAL A 145 -0.59 -3.49 -50.91
N SER A 146 -0.23 -2.69 -51.92
CA SER A 146 0.79 -1.65 -51.76
C SER A 146 0.38 -0.61 -50.70
N LEU A 147 -0.90 -0.27 -50.59
CA LEU A 147 -1.40 0.66 -49.57
C LEU A 147 -1.19 0.13 -48.14
N ILE A 148 -1.37 -1.17 -47.93
CA ILE A 148 -1.19 -1.84 -46.63
C ILE A 148 0.30 -1.98 -46.32
N ASP A 149 1.09 -2.46 -47.28
CA ASP A 149 2.53 -2.70 -47.10
C ASP A 149 3.37 -1.41 -46.99
N SER A 150 2.90 -0.30 -47.57
CA SER A 150 3.62 0.99 -47.51
C SER A 150 3.47 1.72 -46.18
N ASN A 151 2.64 1.22 -45.26
CA ASN A 151 2.40 1.87 -43.97
C ASN A 151 3.34 1.31 -42.88
N ASN A 152 4.65 1.54 -43.04
CA ASN A 152 5.70 1.15 -42.08
C ASN A 152 5.54 1.74 -40.67
N ASN A 153 4.58 2.65 -40.45
CA ASN A 153 4.25 3.20 -39.13
C ASN A 153 3.17 2.37 -38.39
N LEU A 154 2.54 1.39 -39.04
CA LEU A 154 1.71 0.37 -38.40
C LEU A 154 2.54 -0.88 -38.11
N ASN A 155 3.72 -0.68 -37.51
CA ASN A 155 4.49 -1.81 -37.02
C ASN A 155 3.72 -2.35 -35.81
N ASP A 156 3.10 -3.54 -35.97
CA ASP A 156 2.56 -4.30 -34.85
C ASP A 156 3.71 -4.53 -33.86
N SER A 157 3.66 -3.83 -32.73
CA SER A 157 4.46 -4.09 -31.53
C SER A 157 3.52 -4.35 -30.38
#